data_AF-A0AAW0Y6Z0-F1
#
_entry.id   AF-A0AAW0Y6Z0-F1
#
_cell.length_a   1.000
_cell.length_b   1.000
_cell.length_c   1.000
_cell.angle_alpha   90.00
_cell.angle_beta   90.00
_cell.angle_gamma   90.00
#
_symmetry.space_group_name_H-M   'P 1'
#
loop_
_entity.id
_entity.type
_entity.pdbx_description
1 polymer ?
#
loop_
_entity_poly.entity_id
_entity_poly.type
_entity_poly.pdbx_seq_one_letter_code
_entity_poly.pdbx_strand_id
1 'polypeptide(L)'
;TLYMVIIRLKLKYLCNGTPLEVTLKETGIVTDVSAKIPFEIKSSDEKFLMEAAAYTSLKMSELDVCHHKVIIGLQTTCADLTEEDLSRVAVNLLNCQSVAEGRPIYICTNDMTLSDCTKDMDPNTWNAYHIISNRARAVCYASRQELFGAKTQMAVNMLMLTAEEQIKTMDGLQEGQEALERATSKTLDSLSEGHEHLRLQQQQLSTAHHAIHNFVSSNLRELSREKKLIASGQRELAHITEAIKRKLEEAQKQLMVQESSQRDAHSIILKDLSKIQDNALEVWQKLDASTQKILSAHEETVQQYGRLTQDLRQMNETVHHLMDVLQSTKRGVEDKLSWISSLVGGTDNTIQKVYSCVLHAAYFFLAMLAYSFLQ
;
A
#
# COMPACT_ATOMS: atom_id res chain seq x y z
N THR A 1 -14.22 47.51 -41.86
CA THR A 1 -14.43 48.65 -42.80
C THR A 1 -14.43 50.03 -42.14
N LEU A 2 -14.49 50.15 -40.80
CA LEU A 2 -14.34 51.45 -40.10
C LEU A 2 -12.88 51.87 -39.81
N TYR A 3 -11.91 50.94 -39.87
CA TYR A 3 -10.51 51.22 -39.54
C TYR A 3 -9.68 51.82 -40.70
N MET A 4 -10.17 51.75 -41.94
CA MET A 4 -9.51 52.36 -43.12
C MET A 4 -9.92 53.82 -43.39
N VAL A 5 -10.96 54.31 -42.71
CA VAL A 5 -11.46 55.69 -42.89
C VAL A 5 -10.66 56.68 -42.02
N ILE A 6 -10.15 56.24 -40.88
CA ILE A 6 -9.41 57.10 -39.94
C ILE A 6 -7.99 57.45 -40.47
N ILE A 7 -7.38 56.57 -41.26
CA ILE A 7 -6.04 56.82 -41.84
C ILE A 7 -6.11 57.79 -43.04
N ARG A 8 -7.23 57.80 -43.81
CA ARG A 8 -7.44 58.79 -44.89
C ARG A 8 -7.79 60.19 -44.41
N LEU A 9 -8.29 60.34 -43.18
CA LEU A 9 -8.65 61.65 -42.60
C LEU A 9 -7.45 62.37 -41.95
N LYS A 10 -6.40 61.65 -41.54
CA LYS A 10 -5.17 62.28 -41.00
C LYS A 10 -4.19 62.79 -42.06
N LEU A 11 -4.32 62.34 -43.31
CA LEU A 11 -3.49 62.79 -44.45
C LEU A 11 -4.08 63.97 -45.23
N LYS A 12 -5.33 64.38 -44.94
CA LYS A 12 -6.01 65.50 -45.62
C LYS A 12 -5.92 66.84 -44.88
N TYR A 13 -5.31 66.87 -43.70
CA TYR A 13 -5.19 68.06 -42.84
C TYR A 13 -3.78 68.69 -42.80
N LEU A 14 -2.84 68.23 -43.64
CA LEU A 14 -1.50 68.82 -43.74
C LEU A 14 -1.25 69.60 -45.05
N CYS A 15 -2.24 69.66 -45.96
CA CYS A 15 -2.17 70.46 -47.19
C CYS A 15 -3.43 71.32 -47.33
N ASN A 16 -3.47 72.47 -46.66
CA ASN A 16 -4.23 73.64 -47.09
C ASN A 16 -3.87 74.85 -46.20
N GLY A 17 -2.81 75.55 -46.60
CA GLY A 17 -2.53 76.92 -46.19
C GLY A 17 -2.90 77.84 -47.35
N THR A 18 -3.90 78.67 -47.14
CA THR A 18 -4.49 79.66 -48.06
C THR A 18 -3.51 80.76 -48.51
N PRO A 19 -3.78 81.42 -49.65
CA PRO A 19 -2.91 82.43 -50.24
C PRO A 19 -3.01 83.76 -49.51
N LEU A 20 -1.86 84.41 -49.27
CA LEU A 20 -1.80 85.80 -48.83
C LEU A 20 -1.57 86.69 -50.05
N GLU A 21 -2.62 87.40 -50.43
CA GLU A 21 -2.58 88.55 -51.31
C GLU A 21 -1.84 89.69 -50.58
N VAL A 22 -0.68 90.09 -51.09
CA VAL A 22 -0.01 91.34 -50.68
C VAL A 22 0.30 92.13 -51.94
N THR A 23 -0.38 93.27 -52.04
CA THR A 23 -0.23 94.31 -53.04
C THR A 23 1.16 94.92 -52.99
N LEU A 24 1.88 94.89 -54.12
CA LEU A 24 3.12 95.65 -54.32
C LEU A 24 2.86 96.78 -55.32
N LYS A 25 3.00 98.01 -54.81
CA LYS A 25 3.05 99.25 -55.59
C LYS A 25 4.26 99.24 -56.53
N GLU A 26 4.05 99.67 -57.77
CA GLU A 26 5.12 100.13 -58.65
C GLU A 26 5.88 101.30 -58.02
N THR A 27 7.21 101.27 -58.08
CA THR A 27 8.07 102.43 -58.37
C THR A 27 9.52 101.96 -58.61
N GLY A 28 10.15 102.42 -59.71
CA GLY A 28 11.56 102.83 -59.69
C GLY A 28 12.68 101.84 -60.09
N ILE A 29 12.87 101.69 -61.40
CA ILE A 29 14.13 101.70 -62.21
C ILE A 29 15.53 101.35 -61.57
N VAL A 30 16.28 100.52 -62.33
CA VAL A 30 17.75 100.53 -62.67
C VAL A 30 18.62 99.34 -62.19
N THR A 31 19.03 98.52 -63.17
CA THR A 31 20.27 97.70 -63.38
C THR A 31 20.73 96.65 -62.38
N ASP A 32 20.91 95.40 -62.85
CA ASP A 32 22.23 94.76 -63.02
C ASP A 32 22.07 93.41 -63.76
N VAL A 33 22.77 93.25 -64.89
CA VAL A 33 22.71 92.04 -65.74
C VAL A 33 23.81 91.08 -65.26
N SER A 34 23.57 90.39 -64.15
CA SER A 34 24.33 89.21 -63.77
C SER A 34 23.61 87.97 -64.31
N ALA A 35 23.98 87.52 -65.51
CA ALA A 35 23.48 86.28 -66.09
C ALA A 35 23.94 85.06 -65.25
N LYS A 36 23.14 84.68 -64.25
CA LYS A 36 23.31 83.42 -63.51
C LYS A 36 23.04 82.26 -64.46
N ILE A 37 24.08 81.49 -64.77
CA ILE A 37 23.95 80.18 -65.44
C ILE A 37 23.03 79.32 -64.55
N PRO A 38 21.89 78.82 -65.05
CA PRO A 38 20.94 78.09 -64.23
C PRO A 38 21.50 76.69 -63.93
N PHE A 39 21.93 76.46 -62.69
CA PHE A 39 22.25 75.14 -62.19
C PHE A 39 21.73 75.01 -60.75
N GLU A 40 21.04 73.90 -60.45
CA GLU A 40 20.45 73.65 -59.14
C GLU A 40 21.48 72.95 -58.24
N ILE A 41 21.93 73.64 -57.19
CA ILE A 41 22.94 73.15 -56.23
C ILE A 41 22.25 72.83 -54.90
N LYS A 42 22.72 71.77 -54.21
CA LYS A 42 22.32 71.49 -52.82
C LYS A 42 22.94 72.53 -51.88
N SER A 43 22.11 73.13 -51.02
CA SER A 43 22.49 74.25 -50.14
C SER A 43 23.62 73.97 -49.13
N SER A 44 23.95 72.70 -48.87
CA SER A 44 25.07 72.29 -48.02
C SER A 44 26.43 72.59 -48.63
N ASP A 45 26.54 72.45 -49.95
CA ASP A 45 27.83 72.46 -50.65
C ASP A 45 28.25 73.92 -50.92
N GLU A 46 27.29 74.81 -51.15
CA GLU A 46 27.53 76.24 -51.29
C GLU A 46 28.09 76.88 -49.99
N LYS A 47 27.60 76.41 -48.83
CA LYS A 47 28.09 76.85 -47.51
C LYS A 47 29.55 76.43 -47.27
N PHE A 48 29.92 75.21 -47.67
CA PHE A 48 31.29 74.71 -47.54
C PHE A 48 32.28 75.50 -48.39
N LEU A 49 31.89 75.94 -49.60
CA LEU A 49 32.76 76.74 -50.47
C LEU A 49 33.01 78.14 -49.94
N MET A 50 31.97 78.78 -49.39
CA MET A 50 32.12 80.08 -48.75
C MET A 50 33.00 79.99 -47.50
N GLU A 51 32.89 78.91 -46.73
CA GLU A 51 33.70 78.67 -45.54
C GLU A 51 35.16 78.32 -45.89
N ALA A 52 35.39 77.48 -46.90
CA ALA A 52 36.73 77.14 -47.40
C ALA A 52 37.45 78.36 -48.00
N ALA A 53 36.74 79.23 -48.72
CA ALA A 53 37.30 80.48 -49.24
C ALA A 53 37.61 81.52 -48.14
N ALA A 54 36.91 81.44 -47.00
CA ALA A 54 37.17 82.31 -45.85
C ALA A 54 38.38 81.85 -45.01
N TYR A 55 38.63 80.54 -44.90
CA TYR A 55 39.72 79.99 -44.08
C TYR A 55 41.01 79.69 -44.85
N THR A 56 40.95 79.53 -46.18
CA THR A 56 42.12 79.27 -47.02
C THR A 56 42.48 80.55 -47.77
N SER A 57 43.71 81.03 -47.69
CA SER A 57 44.19 82.23 -48.41
C SER A 57 44.26 82.07 -49.95
N LEU A 58 43.48 81.16 -50.53
CA LEU A 58 43.31 81.03 -51.97
C LEU A 58 42.26 82.05 -52.44
N LYS A 59 42.70 83.09 -53.15
CA LYS A 59 41.80 83.87 -54.00
C LYS A 59 41.38 82.96 -55.17
N MET A 60 40.29 82.21 -55.00
CA MET A 60 39.66 81.46 -56.09
C MET A 60 39.18 82.48 -57.12
N SER A 61 39.58 82.31 -58.38
CA SER A 61 39.08 83.17 -59.46
C SER A 61 37.58 82.93 -59.68
N GLU A 62 36.87 83.87 -60.29
CA GLU A 62 35.45 83.67 -60.65
C GLU A 62 35.26 82.44 -61.55
N LEU A 63 36.28 82.12 -62.35
CA LEU A 63 36.37 80.91 -63.16
C LEU A 63 36.49 79.64 -62.32
N ASP A 64 37.35 79.64 -61.30
CA ASP A 64 37.53 78.49 -60.40
C ASP A 64 36.24 78.19 -59.64
N VAL A 65 35.51 79.23 -59.20
CA VAL A 65 34.20 79.06 -58.54
C VAL A 65 33.17 78.47 -59.51
N CYS A 66 33.14 78.94 -60.76
CA CYS A 66 32.22 78.42 -61.78
C CYS A 66 32.53 76.95 -62.13
N HIS A 67 33.79 76.62 -62.40
CA HIS A 67 34.23 75.25 -62.66
C HIS A 67 33.94 74.32 -61.48
N HIS A 68 34.23 74.77 -60.26
CA HIS A 68 34.02 73.96 -59.08
C HIS A 68 32.53 73.68 -58.84
N LYS A 69 31.64 74.66 -59.06
CA LYS A 69 30.19 74.46 -59.00
C LYS A 69 29.72 73.40 -60.01
N VAL A 70 30.21 73.46 -61.24
CA VAL A 70 29.84 72.52 -62.30
C VAL A 70 30.43 71.12 -62.02
N ILE A 71 31.66 71.03 -61.52
CA ILE A 71 32.34 69.76 -61.21
C ILE A 71 31.72 69.06 -59.99
N ILE A 72 31.32 69.78 -58.94
CA ILE A 72 30.60 69.17 -57.80
C ILE A 72 29.26 68.58 -58.27
N GLY A 73 28.52 69.34 -59.09
CA GLY A 73 27.28 68.86 -59.70
C GLY A 73 27.52 67.60 -60.54
N LEU A 74 28.64 67.55 -61.26
CA LEU A 74 29.07 66.40 -62.05
C LEU A 74 29.43 65.19 -61.16
N GLN A 75 30.29 65.35 -60.16
CA GLN A 75 30.77 64.25 -59.31
C GLN A 75 29.64 63.57 -58.52
N THR A 76 28.63 64.33 -58.11
CA THR A 76 27.48 63.79 -57.37
C THR A 76 26.50 63.01 -58.26
N THR A 77 26.55 63.21 -59.59
CA THR A 77 25.58 62.65 -60.55
C THR A 77 26.21 61.76 -61.62
N CYS A 78 27.55 61.64 -61.72
CA CYS A 78 28.24 60.81 -62.72
C CYS A 78 27.79 59.34 -62.76
N ALA A 79 27.18 58.81 -61.69
CA ALA A 79 26.61 57.46 -61.68
C ALA A 79 25.38 57.33 -62.60
N ASP A 80 24.59 58.40 -62.73
CA ASP A 80 23.26 58.40 -63.36
C ASP A 80 23.19 59.27 -64.63
N LEU A 81 24.24 60.03 -64.97
CA LEU A 81 24.31 60.87 -66.16
C LEU A 81 24.47 60.05 -67.45
N THR A 82 23.74 60.45 -68.50
CA THR A 82 23.94 59.96 -69.86
C THR A 82 25.09 60.70 -70.57
N GLU A 83 25.59 60.15 -71.68
CA GLU A 83 26.62 60.82 -72.50
C GLU A 83 26.16 62.19 -73.05
N GLU A 84 24.86 62.37 -73.24
CA GLU A 84 24.28 63.64 -73.67
C GLU A 84 24.24 64.66 -72.52
N ASP A 85 23.89 64.23 -71.30
CA ASP A 85 23.95 65.10 -70.11
C ASP A 85 25.37 65.58 -69.84
N LEU A 86 26.34 64.67 -69.94
CA LEU A 86 27.76 64.98 -69.79
C LEU A 86 28.25 65.97 -70.84
N SER A 87 27.70 65.87 -72.05
CA SER A 87 27.95 66.79 -73.14
C SER A 87 27.33 68.18 -72.86
N ARG A 88 26.13 68.27 -72.29
CA ARG A 88 25.54 69.54 -71.82
C ARG A 88 26.35 70.18 -70.69
N VAL A 89 26.83 69.38 -69.73
CA VAL A 89 27.73 69.87 -68.66
C VAL A 89 29.02 70.44 -69.25
N ALA A 90 29.56 69.84 -70.32
CA ALA A 90 30.72 70.36 -71.01
C ALA A 90 30.47 71.72 -71.68
N VAL A 91 29.25 71.99 -72.20
CA VAL A 91 28.86 73.32 -72.68
C VAL A 91 28.83 74.32 -71.52
N ASN A 92 28.34 73.93 -70.35
CA ASN A 92 28.34 74.80 -69.17
C ASN A 92 29.75 75.09 -68.63
N LEU A 93 30.66 74.10 -68.68
CA LEU A 93 32.08 74.32 -68.39
C LEU A 93 32.73 75.28 -69.41
N LEU A 94 32.39 75.14 -70.69
CA LEU A 94 32.84 76.07 -71.73
C LEU A 94 32.31 77.49 -71.46
N ASN A 95 31.05 77.62 -71.04
CA ASN A 95 30.46 78.93 -70.71
C ASN A 95 31.16 79.59 -69.51
N CYS A 96 31.57 78.83 -68.49
CA CYS A 96 32.40 79.35 -67.40
C CYS A 96 33.67 80.02 -67.94
N GLN A 97 34.37 79.33 -68.86
CA GLN A 97 35.57 79.87 -69.51
C GLN A 97 35.25 81.09 -70.38
N SER A 98 34.17 81.03 -71.15
CA SER A 98 33.76 82.14 -72.02
C SER A 98 33.44 83.41 -71.24
N VAL A 99 32.75 83.31 -70.10
CA VAL A 99 32.45 84.48 -69.25
C VAL A 99 33.72 85.11 -68.71
N ALA A 100 34.67 84.30 -68.24
CA ALA A 100 35.94 84.80 -67.71
C ALA A 100 36.80 85.51 -68.78
N GLU A 101 36.66 85.10 -70.04
CA GLU A 101 37.39 85.69 -71.19
C GLU A 101 36.59 86.77 -71.95
N GLY A 102 35.37 87.09 -71.55
CA GLY A 102 34.50 88.05 -72.24
C GLY A 102 34.03 87.58 -73.63
N ARG A 103 33.91 86.28 -73.84
CA ARG A 103 33.47 85.62 -75.08
C ARG A 103 31.96 85.34 -75.07
N PRO A 104 31.34 85.10 -76.26
CA PRO A 104 29.94 84.68 -76.32
C PRO A 104 29.70 83.38 -75.54
N ILE A 105 28.55 83.31 -74.89
CA ILE A 105 28.06 82.14 -74.14
C ILE A 105 26.97 81.42 -74.92
N TYR A 106 26.85 80.12 -74.70
CA TYR A 106 25.89 79.24 -75.37
C TYR A 106 24.93 78.65 -74.33
N ILE A 107 23.71 79.17 -74.27
CA ILE A 107 22.73 78.74 -73.26
C ILE A 107 22.40 77.26 -73.47
N CYS A 108 22.59 76.45 -72.43
CA CYS A 108 22.26 75.05 -72.44
C CYS A 108 21.56 74.63 -71.15
N THR A 109 20.26 74.32 -71.25
CA THR A 109 19.46 73.79 -70.14
C THR A 109 19.32 72.26 -70.25
N ASN A 110 18.87 71.62 -69.17
CA ASN A 110 18.70 70.17 -69.13
C ASN A 110 17.63 69.65 -70.11
N ASP A 111 16.64 70.48 -70.45
CA ASP A 111 15.55 70.13 -71.36
C ASP A 111 15.90 70.34 -72.85
N MET A 112 17.05 70.96 -73.14
CA MET A 112 17.52 71.21 -74.51
C MET A 112 18.31 70.01 -75.05
N THR A 113 18.18 69.75 -76.35
CA THR A 113 19.03 68.76 -77.01
C THR A 113 20.45 69.30 -77.15
N LEU A 114 21.44 68.40 -77.20
CA LEU A 114 22.83 68.81 -77.42
C LEU A 114 23.02 69.62 -78.72
N SER A 115 22.25 69.28 -79.77
CA SER A 115 22.29 69.99 -81.04
C SER A 115 21.82 71.44 -80.89
N ASP A 116 20.82 71.70 -80.05
CA ASP A 116 20.27 73.05 -79.87
C ASP A 116 21.27 73.98 -79.19
N CYS A 117 22.06 73.46 -78.24
CA CYS A 117 23.07 74.24 -77.51
C CYS A 117 24.34 74.51 -78.33
N THR A 118 24.58 73.76 -79.41
CA THR A 118 25.88 73.75 -80.11
C THR A 118 25.82 74.23 -81.56
N LYS A 119 24.62 74.39 -82.12
CA LYS A 119 24.39 74.79 -83.53
C LYS A 119 25.10 76.09 -83.95
N ASP A 120 25.25 77.04 -83.03
CA ASP A 120 25.79 78.38 -83.31
C ASP A 120 27.30 78.48 -82.99
N MET A 121 27.95 77.37 -82.66
CA MET A 121 29.40 77.34 -82.37
C MET A 121 30.21 77.41 -83.67
N ASP A 122 31.19 78.31 -83.73
CA ASP A 122 32.16 78.32 -84.82
C ASP A 122 33.13 77.13 -84.70
N PRO A 123 33.87 76.77 -85.77
CA PRO A 123 34.76 75.59 -85.75
C PRO A 123 35.80 75.58 -84.61
N ASN A 124 36.30 76.73 -84.17
CA ASN A 124 37.27 76.79 -83.07
C ASN A 124 36.58 76.55 -81.71
N THR A 125 35.41 77.16 -81.51
CA THR A 125 34.57 76.94 -80.31
C THR A 125 34.08 75.51 -80.23
N TRP A 126 33.69 74.90 -81.35
CA TRP A 126 33.30 73.50 -81.44
C TRP A 126 34.46 72.54 -81.04
N ASN A 127 35.69 72.84 -81.47
CA ASN A 127 36.86 72.08 -81.04
C ASN A 127 37.16 72.25 -79.54
N ALA A 128 37.06 73.47 -79.01
CA ALA A 128 37.21 73.73 -77.58
C ALA A 128 36.17 72.96 -76.74
N TYR A 129 34.92 72.97 -77.19
CA TYR A 129 33.83 72.17 -76.63
C TYR A 129 34.20 70.67 -76.58
N HIS A 130 34.70 70.09 -77.68
CA HIS A 130 35.10 68.68 -77.71
C HIS A 130 36.22 68.35 -76.71
N ILE A 131 37.21 69.23 -76.55
CA ILE A 131 38.30 69.05 -75.59
C ILE A 131 37.76 69.04 -74.16
N ILE A 132 36.90 70.01 -73.82
CA ILE A 132 36.27 70.12 -72.49
C ILE A 132 35.36 68.92 -72.24
N SER A 133 34.59 68.49 -73.24
CA SER A 133 33.72 67.31 -73.18
C SER A 133 34.50 66.04 -72.89
N ASN A 134 35.64 65.81 -73.55
CA ASN A 134 36.49 64.65 -73.28
C ASN A 134 37.11 64.71 -71.87
N ARG A 135 37.48 65.89 -71.37
CA ARG A 135 37.95 66.05 -69.98
C ARG A 135 36.85 65.74 -68.97
N ALA A 136 35.63 66.23 -69.20
CA ALA A 136 34.48 65.91 -68.35
C ALA A 136 34.20 64.39 -68.32
N ARG A 137 34.29 63.70 -69.48
CA ARG A 137 34.25 62.23 -69.56
C ARG A 137 35.30 61.55 -68.71
N ALA A 138 36.56 61.95 -68.85
CA ALA A 138 37.65 61.36 -68.08
C ALA A 138 37.42 61.49 -66.56
N VAL A 139 36.97 62.67 -66.10
CA VAL A 139 36.66 62.91 -64.68
C VAL A 139 35.50 62.04 -64.19
N CYS A 140 34.42 61.93 -64.98
CA CYS A 140 33.31 61.07 -64.59
C CYS A 140 33.68 59.59 -64.56
N TYR A 141 34.44 59.09 -65.55
CA TYR A 141 34.86 57.69 -65.52
C TYR A 141 35.79 57.39 -64.35
N ALA A 142 36.72 58.29 -64.00
CA ALA A 142 37.56 58.15 -62.81
C ALA A 142 36.71 58.11 -61.53
N SER A 143 35.78 59.05 -61.37
CA SER A 143 34.90 59.12 -60.20
C SER A 143 34.00 57.87 -60.07
N ARG A 144 33.49 57.35 -61.19
CA ARG A 144 32.70 56.10 -61.21
C ARG A 144 33.54 54.90 -60.80
N GLN A 145 34.80 54.83 -61.24
CA GLN A 145 35.70 53.75 -60.87
C GLN A 145 36.03 53.76 -59.38
N GLU A 146 36.27 54.94 -58.80
CA GLU A 146 36.48 55.09 -57.36
C GLU A 146 35.24 54.68 -56.55
N LEU A 147 34.05 55.14 -56.98
CA LEU A 147 32.77 54.75 -56.36
C LEU A 147 32.54 53.25 -56.44
N PHE A 148 32.82 52.63 -57.58
CA PHE A 148 32.72 51.18 -57.76
C PHE A 148 33.69 50.44 -56.82
N GLY A 149 34.93 50.90 -56.71
CA GLY A 149 35.92 50.36 -55.79
C GLY A 149 35.45 50.42 -54.34
N ALA A 150 34.98 51.58 -53.89
CA ALA A 150 34.47 51.77 -52.53
C ALA A 150 33.25 50.89 -52.24
N LYS A 151 32.29 50.80 -53.16
CA LYS A 151 31.11 49.92 -53.03
C LYS A 151 31.51 48.45 -52.97
N THR A 152 32.49 48.03 -53.78
CA THR A 152 33.00 46.65 -53.79
C THR A 152 33.68 46.32 -52.47
N GLN A 153 34.54 47.19 -51.95
CA GLN A 153 35.18 46.99 -50.65
C GLN A 153 34.16 46.89 -49.52
N MET A 154 33.14 47.77 -49.52
CA MET A 154 32.05 47.69 -48.55
C MET A 154 31.29 46.37 -48.65
N ALA A 155 30.94 45.93 -49.85
CA ALA A 155 30.24 44.67 -50.07
C ALA A 155 31.07 43.47 -49.60
N VAL A 156 32.37 43.44 -49.91
CA VAL A 156 33.30 42.39 -49.46
C VAL A 156 33.39 42.37 -47.93
N ASN A 157 33.54 43.53 -47.29
CA ASN A 157 33.59 43.61 -45.84
C ASN A 157 32.28 43.14 -45.19
N MET A 158 31.13 43.50 -45.75
CA MET A 158 29.83 43.02 -45.26
C MET A 158 29.70 41.50 -45.43
N LEU A 159 30.08 40.95 -46.58
CA LEU A 159 30.07 39.49 -46.80
C LEU A 159 30.98 38.76 -45.81
N MET A 160 32.16 39.30 -45.52
CA MET A 160 33.09 38.75 -44.53
C MET A 160 32.47 38.73 -43.13
N LEU A 161 31.90 39.85 -42.68
CA LEU A 161 31.24 39.94 -41.37
C LEU A 161 30.04 38.99 -41.27
N THR A 162 29.21 38.91 -42.33
CA THR A 162 28.08 37.98 -42.36
C THR A 162 28.52 36.52 -42.35
N ALA A 163 29.62 36.19 -43.04
CA ALA A 163 30.18 34.84 -43.02
C ALA A 163 30.71 34.47 -41.63
N GLU A 164 31.40 35.39 -40.94
CA GLU A 164 31.89 35.20 -39.57
C GLU A 164 30.73 34.99 -38.59
N GLU A 165 29.68 35.81 -38.68
CA GLU A 165 28.48 35.67 -37.85
C GLU A 165 27.79 34.31 -38.08
N GLN A 166 27.74 33.84 -39.33
CA GLN A 166 27.18 32.52 -39.61
C GLN A 166 28.02 31.37 -39.07
N ILE A 167 29.34 31.45 -39.17
CA ILE A 167 30.23 30.44 -38.56
C ILE A 167 29.99 30.37 -37.05
N LYS A 168 29.89 31.52 -36.38
CA LYS A 168 29.60 31.57 -34.94
C LYS A 168 28.23 30.99 -34.59
N THR A 169 27.23 31.21 -35.44
CA THR A 169 25.90 30.62 -35.26
C THR A 169 25.96 29.09 -35.42
N MET A 170 26.71 28.59 -36.40
CA MET A 170 26.91 27.16 -36.60
C MET A 170 27.66 26.51 -35.42
N ASP A 171 28.65 27.19 -34.85
CA ASP A 171 29.37 26.75 -33.66
C ASP A 171 28.41 26.61 -32.46
N GLY A 172 27.58 27.63 -32.22
CA GLY A 172 26.54 27.57 -31.18
C GLY A 172 25.49 26.45 -31.43
N LEU A 173 25.17 26.15 -32.69
CA LEU A 173 24.30 25.02 -33.04
C LEU A 173 24.97 23.68 -32.75
N GLN A 174 26.27 23.54 -33.03
CA GLN A 174 27.04 22.34 -32.70
C GLN A 174 27.07 22.11 -31.19
N GLU A 175 27.38 23.15 -30.40
CA GLU A 175 27.37 23.06 -28.93
C GLU A 175 25.98 22.64 -28.40
N GLY A 176 24.92 23.21 -28.98
CA GLY A 176 23.54 22.84 -28.65
C GLY A 176 23.22 21.39 -28.98
N GLN A 177 23.68 20.89 -30.13
CA GLN A 177 23.52 19.50 -30.55
C GLN A 177 24.26 18.53 -29.62
N GLU A 178 25.50 18.84 -29.24
CA GLU A 178 26.26 18.03 -28.28
C GLU A 178 25.61 18.01 -26.90
N ALA A 179 25.08 19.15 -26.44
CA ALA A 179 24.34 19.21 -25.18
C ALA A 179 23.07 18.36 -25.21
N LEU A 180 22.33 18.39 -26.32
CA LEU A 180 21.14 17.57 -26.53
C LEU A 180 21.47 16.07 -26.58
N GLU A 181 22.55 15.68 -27.27
CA GLU A 181 23.02 14.30 -27.31
C GLU A 181 23.36 13.79 -25.91
N ARG A 182 24.13 14.56 -25.13
CA ARG A 182 24.45 14.23 -23.73
C ARG A 182 23.19 14.08 -22.87
N ALA A 183 22.25 15.01 -22.98
CA ALA A 183 21.00 14.95 -22.22
C ALA A 183 20.14 13.74 -22.62
N THR A 184 20.10 13.42 -23.91
CA THR A 184 19.35 12.26 -24.45
C THR A 184 19.97 10.96 -23.99
N SER A 185 21.30 10.82 -24.07
CA SER A 185 22.04 9.66 -23.55
C SER A 185 21.75 9.44 -22.08
N LYS A 186 21.88 10.49 -21.25
CA LYS A 186 21.60 10.41 -19.82
C LYS A 186 20.16 10.00 -19.52
N THR A 187 19.21 10.52 -20.29
CA THR A 187 17.79 10.15 -20.16
C THR A 187 17.55 8.70 -20.51
N LEU A 188 18.19 8.19 -21.58
CA LEU A 188 18.11 6.80 -21.98
C LEU A 188 18.69 5.87 -20.89
N ASP A 189 19.82 6.25 -20.29
CA ASP A 189 20.45 5.50 -19.20
C ASP A 189 19.53 5.44 -17.97
N SER A 190 18.96 6.58 -17.55
CA SER A 190 18.02 6.64 -16.43
C SER A 190 16.73 5.86 -16.71
N LEU A 191 16.24 5.89 -17.96
CA LEU A 191 15.08 5.10 -18.38
C LEU A 191 15.37 3.60 -18.33
N SER A 192 16.56 3.18 -18.78
CA SER A 192 17.00 1.78 -18.73
C SER A 192 17.10 1.29 -17.29
N GLU A 193 17.72 2.08 -16.40
CA GLU A 193 17.81 1.78 -14.97
C GLU A 193 16.41 1.68 -14.32
N GLY A 194 15.53 2.63 -14.63
CA GLY A 194 14.14 2.62 -14.16
C GLY A 194 13.36 1.40 -14.65
N HIS A 195 13.55 1.00 -15.91
CA HIS A 195 12.95 -0.22 -16.46
C HIS A 195 13.44 -1.49 -15.77
N GLU A 196 14.73 -1.58 -15.47
CA GLU A 196 15.28 -2.73 -14.75
C GLU A 196 14.73 -2.81 -13.32
N HIS A 197 14.59 -1.68 -12.64
CA HIS A 197 13.95 -1.63 -11.32
C HIS A 197 12.48 -2.09 -11.38
N LEU A 198 11.72 -1.59 -12.35
CA LEU A 198 10.32 -1.99 -12.55
C LEU A 198 10.20 -3.49 -12.88
N ARG A 199 11.11 -4.02 -13.71
CA ARG A 199 11.17 -5.44 -14.05
C ARG A 199 11.39 -6.29 -12.79
N LEU A 200 12.32 -5.89 -11.93
CA LEU A 200 12.57 -6.57 -10.65
C LEU A 200 11.35 -6.52 -9.72
N GLN A 201 10.71 -5.37 -9.59
CA GLN A 201 9.46 -5.24 -8.80
C GLN A 201 8.34 -6.13 -9.36
N GLN A 202 8.17 -6.17 -10.68
CA GLN A 202 7.14 -7.00 -11.31
C GLN A 202 7.42 -8.50 -11.15
N GLN A 203 8.69 -8.91 -11.19
CA GLN A 203 9.10 -10.27 -10.87
C GLN A 203 8.79 -10.62 -9.41
N GLN A 204 9.13 -9.74 -8.46
CA GLN A 204 8.79 -9.94 -7.04
C GLN A 204 7.27 -10.03 -6.83
N LEU A 205 6.50 -9.13 -7.44
CA LEU A 205 5.03 -9.16 -7.36
C LEU A 205 4.46 -10.46 -7.94
N SER A 206 4.98 -10.93 -9.08
CA SER A 206 4.59 -12.21 -9.68
C SER A 206 4.87 -13.38 -8.73
N THR A 207 6.05 -13.43 -8.11
CA THR A 207 6.37 -14.48 -7.14
C THR A 207 5.48 -14.44 -5.90
N ALA A 208 5.22 -13.25 -5.35
CA ALA A 208 4.30 -13.06 -4.23
C ALA A 208 2.87 -13.48 -4.60
N HIS A 209 2.41 -13.12 -5.80
CA HIS A 209 1.10 -13.52 -6.32
C HIS A 209 0.98 -15.05 -6.45
N HIS A 210 2.01 -15.72 -6.98
CA HIS A 210 2.04 -17.18 -7.03
C HIS A 210 2.04 -17.82 -5.63
N ALA A 211 2.78 -17.28 -4.68
CA ALA A 211 2.79 -17.76 -3.30
C ALA A 211 1.41 -17.63 -2.64
N ILE A 212 0.76 -16.47 -2.79
CA ILE A 212 -0.60 -16.23 -2.29
C ILE A 212 -1.59 -17.21 -2.94
N HIS A 213 -1.53 -17.37 -4.27
CA HIS A 213 -2.41 -18.27 -4.98
C HIS A 213 -2.26 -19.73 -4.49
N ASN A 214 -1.03 -20.19 -4.31
CA ASN A 214 -0.75 -21.53 -3.79
C ASN A 214 -1.26 -21.71 -2.36
N PHE A 215 -1.04 -20.71 -1.49
CA PHE A 215 -1.54 -20.72 -0.12
C PHE A 215 -3.08 -20.79 -0.09
N VAL A 216 -3.76 -19.93 -0.84
CA VAL A 216 -5.23 -19.92 -0.93
C VAL A 216 -5.76 -21.24 -1.48
N SER A 217 -5.14 -21.78 -2.53
CA SER A 217 -5.54 -23.07 -3.11
C SER A 217 -5.38 -24.23 -2.12
N SER A 218 -4.29 -24.23 -1.34
CA SER A 218 -4.06 -25.23 -0.29
C SER A 218 -5.11 -25.13 0.82
N ASN A 219 -5.34 -23.92 1.34
CA ASN A 219 -6.36 -23.69 2.37
C ASN A 219 -7.76 -24.08 1.87
N LEU A 220 -8.11 -23.76 0.63
CA LEU A 220 -9.40 -24.14 0.05
C LEU A 220 -9.56 -25.67 -0.05
N ARG A 221 -8.48 -26.40 -0.38
CA ARG A 221 -8.46 -27.86 -0.38
C ARG A 221 -8.63 -28.43 1.02
N GLU A 222 -7.94 -27.88 2.01
CA GLU A 222 -8.07 -28.28 3.42
C GLU A 222 -9.48 -28.04 3.95
N LEU A 223 -10.03 -26.83 3.75
CA LEU A 223 -11.42 -26.51 4.11
C LEU A 223 -12.44 -27.44 3.42
N SER A 224 -12.22 -27.79 2.16
CA SER A 224 -13.07 -28.76 1.46
C SER A 224 -13.01 -30.14 2.10
N ARG A 225 -11.82 -30.56 2.55
CA ARG A 225 -11.61 -31.84 3.24
C ARG A 225 -12.26 -31.83 4.63
N GLU A 226 -12.08 -30.78 5.42
CA GLU A 226 -12.73 -30.60 6.71
C GLU A 226 -14.24 -30.59 6.58
N LYS A 227 -14.79 -29.87 5.59
CA LYS A 227 -16.24 -29.88 5.32
C LYS A 227 -16.77 -31.29 5.04
N LYS A 228 -16.03 -32.11 4.29
CA LYS A 228 -16.39 -33.53 4.06
C LYS A 228 -16.34 -34.35 5.34
N LEU A 229 -15.33 -34.13 6.19
CA LEU A 229 -15.20 -34.80 7.48
C LEU A 229 -16.34 -34.40 8.43
N ILE A 230 -16.67 -33.11 8.53
CA ILE A 230 -17.81 -32.59 9.31
C ILE A 230 -19.11 -33.22 8.82
N ALA A 231 -19.35 -33.25 7.50
CA ALA A 231 -20.54 -33.88 6.94
C ALA A 231 -20.61 -35.38 7.28
N SER A 232 -19.46 -36.09 7.30
CA SER A 232 -19.39 -37.49 7.75
C SER A 232 -19.67 -37.61 9.25
N GLY A 233 -19.07 -36.77 10.09
CA GLY A 233 -19.29 -36.76 11.53
C GLY A 233 -20.74 -36.44 11.90
N GLN A 234 -21.39 -35.52 11.18
CA GLN A 234 -22.82 -35.24 11.34
C GLN A 234 -23.70 -36.45 11.00
N ARG A 235 -23.36 -37.23 9.95
CA ARG A 235 -24.08 -38.49 9.65
C ARG A 235 -23.90 -39.50 10.77
N GLU A 236 -22.69 -39.65 11.29
CA GLU A 236 -22.42 -40.57 12.40
C GLU A 236 -23.19 -40.16 13.67
N LEU A 237 -23.21 -38.86 14.00
CA LEU A 237 -24.00 -38.34 15.11
C LEU A 237 -25.50 -38.58 14.91
N ALA A 238 -26.02 -38.41 13.70
CA ALA A 238 -27.42 -38.71 13.39
C ALA A 238 -27.73 -40.21 13.59
N HIS A 239 -26.82 -41.09 13.16
CA HIS A 239 -26.94 -42.53 13.36
C HIS A 239 -26.91 -42.92 14.85
N ILE A 240 -25.97 -42.37 15.63
CA ILE A 240 -25.89 -42.58 17.08
C ILE A 240 -27.15 -42.07 17.78
N THR A 241 -27.66 -40.88 17.40
CA THR A 241 -28.86 -40.29 17.99
C THR A 241 -30.08 -41.19 17.75
N GLU A 242 -30.23 -41.73 16.55
CA GLU A 242 -31.30 -42.67 16.21
C GLU A 242 -31.16 -43.99 16.99
N ALA A 243 -29.93 -44.50 17.17
CA ALA A 243 -29.68 -45.69 17.98
C ALA A 243 -30.02 -45.47 19.46
N ILE A 244 -29.65 -44.32 20.03
CA ILE A 244 -30.01 -43.92 21.41
C ILE A 244 -31.52 -43.83 21.55
N LYS A 245 -32.20 -43.16 20.61
CA LYS A 245 -33.66 -43.05 20.59
C LYS A 245 -34.33 -44.42 20.65
N ARG A 246 -33.91 -45.36 19.79
CA ARG A 246 -34.44 -46.73 19.79
C ARG A 246 -34.20 -47.46 21.10
N LYS A 247 -33.02 -47.32 21.71
CA LYS A 247 -32.71 -47.92 23.01
C LYS A 247 -33.57 -47.33 24.14
N LEU A 248 -33.85 -46.03 24.09
CA LEU A 248 -34.72 -45.35 25.04
C LEU A 248 -36.17 -45.82 24.90
N GLU A 249 -36.68 -45.93 23.67
CA GLU A 249 -38.03 -46.45 23.37
C GLU A 249 -38.19 -47.90 23.86
N GLU A 250 -37.19 -48.75 23.65
CA GLU A 250 -37.19 -50.13 24.14
C GLU A 250 -37.15 -50.20 25.67
N ALA A 251 -36.30 -49.39 26.33
CA ALA A 251 -36.24 -49.32 27.78
C ALA A 251 -37.57 -48.82 28.38
N GLN A 252 -38.20 -47.81 27.76
CA GLN A 252 -39.53 -47.33 28.14
C GLN A 252 -40.57 -48.45 28.04
N LYS A 253 -40.56 -49.21 26.95
CA LYS A 253 -41.48 -50.35 26.77
C LYS A 253 -41.29 -51.42 27.84
N GLN A 254 -40.05 -51.74 28.18
CA GLN A 254 -39.74 -52.71 29.25
C GLN A 254 -40.21 -52.21 30.62
N LEU A 255 -40.03 -50.92 30.93
CA LEU A 255 -40.54 -50.32 32.16
C LEU A 255 -42.06 -50.40 32.26
N MET A 256 -42.79 -50.14 31.16
CA MET A 256 -44.26 -50.28 31.14
C MET A 256 -44.70 -51.73 31.41
N VAL A 257 -44.00 -52.72 30.86
CA VAL A 257 -44.28 -54.14 31.13
C VAL A 257 -44.00 -54.49 32.59
N GLN A 258 -42.91 -53.98 33.15
CA GLN A 258 -42.54 -54.19 34.55
C GLN A 258 -43.54 -53.55 35.52
N GLU A 259 -44.04 -52.34 35.23
CA GLU A 259 -45.09 -51.69 36.02
C GLU A 259 -46.37 -52.53 36.05
N SER A 260 -46.80 -53.06 34.90
CA SER A 260 -47.95 -53.96 34.81
C SER A 260 -47.74 -55.22 35.65
N SER A 261 -46.58 -55.86 35.54
CA SER A 261 -46.26 -57.07 36.31
C SER A 261 -46.21 -56.79 37.83
N GLN A 262 -45.71 -55.63 38.26
CA GLN A 262 -45.75 -55.23 39.67
C GLN A 262 -47.19 -55.05 40.17
N ARG A 263 -48.08 -54.45 39.37
CA ARG A 263 -49.50 -54.32 39.74
C ARG A 263 -50.15 -55.68 39.94
N ASP A 264 -49.88 -56.64 39.05
CA ASP A 264 -50.42 -58.00 39.16
C ASP A 264 -49.87 -58.71 40.41
N ALA A 265 -48.58 -58.59 40.68
CA ALA A 265 -47.96 -59.14 41.89
C ALA A 265 -48.57 -58.55 43.16
N HIS A 266 -48.83 -57.24 43.19
CA HIS A 266 -49.45 -56.56 44.34
C HIS A 266 -50.89 -57.05 44.59
N SER A 267 -51.66 -57.30 43.52
CA SER A 267 -53.00 -57.89 43.60
C SER A 267 -52.99 -59.30 44.22
N ILE A 268 -51.99 -60.12 43.88
CA ILE A 268 -51.82 -61.46 44.47
C ILE A 268 -51.51 -61.37 45.96
N ILE A 269 -50.62 -60.46 46.38
CA ILE A 269 -50.28 -60.28 47.81
C ILE A 269 -51.53 -59.88 48.62
N LEU A 270 -52.35 -58.97 48.09
CA LEU A 270 -53.60 -58.58 48.76
C LEU A 270 -54.57 -59.76 48.92
N LYS A 271 -54.63 -60.65 47.92
CA LYS A 271 -55.44 -61.87 47.98
C LYS A 271 -54.91 -62.86 49.02
N ASP A 272 -53.60 -63.02 49.12
CA ASP A 272 -52.97 -63.88 50.13
C ASP A 272 -53.16 -63.33 51.56
N LEU A 273 -53.09 -62.01 51.74
CA LEU A 273 -53.37 -61.36 53.03
C LEU A 273 -54.82 -61.62 53.49
N SER A 274 -55.80 -61.55 52.58
CA SER A 274 -57.19 -61.92 52.88
C SER A 274 -57.30 -63.38 53.33
N LYS A 275 -56.58 -64.29 52.67
CA LYS A 275 -56.59 -65.72 53.01
C LYS A 275 -55.97 -66.01 54.38
N ILE A 276 -54.93 -65.27 54.75
CA ILE A 276 -54.32 -65.36 56.09
C ILE A 276 -55.30 -64.88 57.17
N GLN A 277 -56.07 -63.81 56.90
CA GLN A 277 -57.10 -63.32 57.82
C GLN A 277 -58.18 -64.39 58.08
N ASP A 278 -58.66 -65.05 57.04
CA ASP A 278 -59.66 -66.13 57.17
C ASP A 278 -59.12 -67.31 57.99
N ASN A 279 -57.88 -67.73 57.71
CA ASN A 279 -57.23 -68.81 58.46
C ASN A 279 -57.04 -68.46 59.94
N ALA A 280 -56.71 -67.21 60.26
CA ALA A 280 -56.57 -66.75 61.65
C ALA A 280 -57.91 -66.84 62.40
N LEU A 281 -59.02 -66.53 61.73
CA LEU A 281 -60.37 -66.63 62.27
C LEU A 281 -60.76 -68.09 62.55
N GLU A 282 -60.38 -69.02 61.68
CA GLU A 282 -60.59 -70.46 61.86
C GLU A 282 -59.79 -71.01 63.06
N VAL A 283 -58.52 -70.61 63.20
CA VAL A 283 -57.68 -71.00 64.34
C VAL A 283 -58.29 -70.50 65.65
N TRP A 284 -58.84 -69.28 65.66
CA TRP A 284 -59.50 -68.70 66.82
C TRP A 284 -60.70 -69.54 67.28
N GLN A 285 -61.56 -69.97 66.34
CA GLN A 285 -62.71 -70.83 66.65
C GLN A 285 -62.30 -72.19 67.22
N LYS A 286 -61.24 -72.81 66.69
CA LYS A 286 -60.70 -74.08 67.24
C LYS A 286 -60.15 -73.91 68.65
N LEU A 287 -59.53 -72.77 68.94
CA LEU A 287 -58.93 -72.49 70.25
C LEU A 287 -60.00 -72.28 71.34
N ASP A 288 -61.09 -71.60 71.00
CA ASP A 288 -62.25 -71.42 71.90
C ASP A 288 -62.92 -72.77 72.23
N ALA A 289 -63.15 -73.60 71.20
CA ALA A 289 -63.70 -74.95 71.38
C ALA A 289 -62.80 -75.87 72.25
N SER A 290 -61.47 -75.77 72.13
CA SER A 290 -60.54 -76.53 72.97
C SER A 290 -60.52 -76.01 74.42
N THR A 291 -60.70 -74.71 74.61
CA THR A 291 -60.72 -74.08 75.94
C THR A 291 -61.93 -74.55 76.74
N GLN A 292 -63.10 -74.66 76.12
CA GLN A 292 -64.29 -75.25 76.76
C GLN A 292 -64.07 -76.70 77.21
N LYS A 293 -63.40 -77.53 76.40
CA LYS A 293 -63.08 -78.92 76.79
C LYS A 293 -62.15 -79.00 78.00
N ILE A 294 -61.15 -78.11 78.08
CA ILE A 294 -60.21 -78.08 79.21
C ILE A 294 -60.94 -77.70 80.51
N LEU A 295 -61.86 -76.73 80.46
CA LEU A 295 -62.65 -76.34 81.63
C LEU A 295 -63.49 -77.50 82.18
N SER A 296 -64.14 -78.27 81.31
CA SER A 296 -64.91 -79.46 81.75
C SER A 296 -64.04 -80.54 82.41
N ALA A 297 -62.82 -80.75 81.93
CA ALA A 297 -61.91 -81.73 82.52
C ALA A 297 -61.35 -81.26 83.88
N HIS A 298 -61.17 -79.94 84.06
CA HIS A 298 -60.68 -79.38 85.31
C HIS A 298 -61.71 -79.54 86.45
N GLU A 299 -63.00 -79.40 86.16
CA GLU A 299 -64.07 -79.54 87.15
C GLU A 299 -64.16 -80.97 87.73
N GLU A 300 -63.97 -81.99 86.88
CA GLU A 300 -63.96 -83.40 87.28
C GLU A 300 -62.74 -83.74 88.17
N THR A 301 -61.59 -83.11 87.91
CA THR A 301 -60.34 -83.32 88.66
C THR A 301 -60.43 -82.74 90.09
N VAL A 302 -61.15 -81.64 90.28
CA VAL A 302 -61.33 -81.01 91.60
C VAL A 302 -62.17 -81.88 92.54
N GLN A 303 -63.16 -82.62 92.02
CA GLN A 303 -63.95 -83.54 92.84
C GLN A 303 -63.17 -84.76 93.32
N GLN A 304 -62.22 -85.26 92.52
CA GLN A 304 -61.39 -86.41 92.91
C GLN A 304 -60.39 -86.07 94.01
N TYR A 305 -59.80 -84.87 94.00
CA TYR A 305 -58.84 -84.43 95.00
C TYR A 305 -59.45 -84.34 96.42
N GLY A 306 -60.74 -83.98 96.52
CA GLY A 306 -61.45 -83.91 97.80
C GLY A 306 -61.57 -85.25 98.54
N ARG A 307 -61.69 -86.37 97.82
CA ARG A 307 -61.79 -87.72 98.41
C ARG A 307 -60.44 -88.21 98.97
N LEU A 308 -59.33 -87.87 98.31
CA LEU A 308 -57.98 -88.33 98.69
C LEU A 308 -57.49 -87.72 100.03
N THR A 309 -57.92 -86.50 100.35
CA THR A 309 -57.57 -85.83 101.62
C THR A 309 -58.21 -86.45 102.86
N GLN A 310 -59.32 -87.19 102.71
CA GLN A 310 -60.04 -87.77 103.84
C GLN A 310 -59.39 -89.08 104.33
N ASP A 311 -58.80 -89.86 103.42
CA ASP A 311 -58.12 -91.13 103.73
C ASP A 311 -56.74 -90.92 104.40
N LEU A 312 -56.06 -89.79 104.14
CA LEU A 312 -54.75 -89.47 104.75
C LEU A 312 -54.82 -89.11 106.24
N ARG A 313 -56.01 -88.75 106.77
CA ARG A 313 -56.19 -88.38 108.19
C ARG A 313 -56.24 -89.59 109.12
N GLN A 314 -56.60 -90.77 108.61
CA GLN A 314 -56.76 -92.00 109.38
C GLN A 314 -55.44 -92.79 109.54
N MET A 315 -54.38 -92.42 108.82
CA MET A 315 -53.08 -93.11 108.78
C MET A 315 -52.05 -92.58 109.81
N ASN A 316 -52.41 -91.58 110.62
CA ASN A 316 -51.50 -90.92 111.58
C ASN A 316 -51.45 -91.56 112.99
N GLU A 317 -52.36 -92.49 113.32
CA GLU A 317 -52.33 -93.18 114.63
C GLU A 317 -51.42 -94.43 114.67
N THR A 318 -51.05 -95.00 113.52
CA THR A 318 -50.24 -96.23 113.43
C THR A 318 -48.72 -95.99 113.50
N VAL A 319 -48.25 -94.75 113.29
CA VAL A 319 -46.81 -94.41 113.26
C VAL A 319 -46.22 -94.24 114.67
N HIS A 320 -47.03 -93.96 115.69
CA HIS A 320 -46.54 -93.69 117.05
C HIS A 320 -46.08 -94.95 117.82
N HIS A 321 -46.59 -96.14 117.47
CA HIS A 321 -46.23 -97.39 118.15
C HIS A 321 -44.93 -98.04 117.62
N LEU A 322 -44.53 -97.76 116.38
CA LEU A 322 -43.30 -98.30 115.78
C LEU A 322 -42.02 -97.58 116.25
N MET A 323 -42.14 -96.33 116.73
CA MET A 323 -41.00 -95.54 117.20
C MET A 323 -40.44 -95.98 118.56
N ASP A 324 -41.27 -96.60 119.42
CA ASP A 324 -40.89 -97.03 120.77
C ASP A 324 -40.07 -98.34 120.77
N VAL A 325 -40.36 -99.23 119.80
CA VAL A 325 -39.64 -100.50 119.59
C VAL A 325 -38.22 -100.26 119.05
N LEU A 326 -38.03 -99.20 118.26
CA LEU A 326 -36.73 -98.87 117.62
C LEU A 326 -35.69 -98.28 118.59
N GLN A 327 -36.12 -97.67 119.71
CA GLN A 327 -35.19 -97.06 120.67
C GLN A 327 -34.60 -98.04 121.68
N SER A 328 -35.27 -99.15 122.01
CA SER A 328 -34.75 -100.13 122.99
C SER A 328 -33.65 -101.03 122.39
N THR A 329 -33.70 -101.31 121.09
CA THR A 329 -32.75 -102.22 120.40
C THR A 329 -31.39 -101.56 120.13
N LYS A 330 -31.32 -100.22 120.05
CA LYS A 330 -30.10 -99.47 119.74
C LYS A 330 -29.12 -99.38 120.92
N ARG A 331 -29.60 -99.30 122.17
CA ARG A 331 -28.71 -99.15 123.35
C ARG A 331 -28.02 -100.43 123.82
N GLY A 332 -28.52 -101.62 123.43
CA GLY A 332 -27.93 -102.89 123.88
C GLY A 332 -26.71 -103.38 123.09
N VAL A 333 -26.55 -102.93 121.84
CA VAL A 333 -25.54 -103.45 120.90
C VAL A 333 -24.23 -102.65 120.95
N GLU A 334 -24.25 -101.39 121.40
CA GLU A 334 -23.07 -100.50 121.39
C GLU A 334 -22.11 -100.72 122.59
N ASP A 335 -22.51 -101.42 123.66
CA ASP A 335 -21.74 -101.44 124.94
C ASP A 335 -20.85 -102.67 125.21
N LYS A 336 -20.80 -103.69 124.34
CA LYS A 336 -19.94 -104.89 124.54
C LYS A 336 -19.00 -105.25 123.38
N LEU A 337 -19.02 -104.47 122.30
CA LEU A 337 -18.15 -104.64 121.13
C LEU A 337 -16.72 -104.03 121.29
N SER A 338 -16.40 -103.41 122.42
CA SER A 338 -15.07 -102.79 122.65
C SER A 338 -13.97 -103.74 123.19
N TRP A 339 -14.31 -105.00 123.52
CA TRP A 339 -13.37 -105.97 124.12
C TRP A 339 -12.67 -106.89 123.09
N ILE A 340 -13.26 -107.13 121.91
CA ILE A 340 -12.72 -108.13 120.97
C ILE A 340 -11.58 -107.56 120.09
N SER A 341 -11.27 -106.26 120.16
CA SER A 341 -10.17 -105.65 119.40
C SER A 341 -8.75 -105.82 119.99
N SER A 342 -8.50 -106.80 120.87
CA SER A 342 -7.18 -106.93 121.55
C SER A 342 -6.50 -108.31 121.58
N LEU A 343 -7.00 -109.36 120.90
CA LEU A 343 -6.36 -110.69 121.02
C LEU A 343 -5.90 -111.41 119.75
N VAL A 344 -6.18 -110.94 118.53
CA VAL A 344 -5.54 -111.46 117.30
C VAL A 344 -5.56 -110.35 116.24
N GLY A 345 -4.47 -109.70 115.82
CA GLY A 345 -3.05 -109.96 116.03
C GLY A 345 -2.45 -110.79 114.89
N GLY A 346 -2.10 -110.17 113.75
CA GLY A 346 -1.26 -110.78 112.73
C GLY A 346 -1.31 -110.13 111.34
N THR A 347 -0.23 -109.42 110.96
CA THR A 347 0.18 -108.90 109.61
C THR A 347 -0.73 -107.82 108.99
N ASP A 348 -0.47 -106.52 108.99
CA ASP A 348 0.70 -105.63 109.14
C ASP A 348 1.82 -105.72 108.07
N ASN A 349 2.03 -104.56 107.41
CA ASN A 349 3.24 -104.06 106.75
C ASN A 349 3.69 -104.47 105.33
N THR A 350 2.86 -105.11 104.49
CA THR A 350 3.28 -105.49 103.11
C THR A 350 2.61 -104.70 101.97
N ILE A 351 1.50 -104.01 102.21
CA ILE A 351 0.68 -103.49 101.09
C ILE A 351 1.09 -102.09 100.61
N GLN A 352 1.78 -101.29 101.43
CA GLN A 352 2.18 -99.92 101.03
C GLN A 352 3.67 -99.78 100.66
N LYS A 353 4.54 -100.73 101.05
CA LYS A 353 5.98 -100.72 100.69
C LYS A 353 6.32 -101.53 99.43
N VAL A 354 5.48 -102.49 99.04
CA VAL A 354 5.73 -103.36 97.88
C VAL A 354 5.47 -102.65 96.55
N TYR A 355 4.43 -101.81 96.44
CA TYR A 355 4.11 -101.21 95.13
C TYR A 355 5.08 -100.09 94.72
N SER A 356 5.56 -99.29 95.68
CA SER A 356 6.51 -98.20 95.40
C SER A 356 7.93 -98.70 95.08
N CYS A 357 8.37 -99.79 95.70
CA CYS A 357 9.70 -100.38 95.47
C CYS A 357 9.79 -101.14 94.13
N VAL A 358 8.71 -101.86 93.74
CA VAL A 358 8.65 -102.60 92.47
C VAL A 358 8.68 -101.65 91.26
N LEU A 359 8.05 -100.49 91.35
CA LEU A 359 8.04 -99.49 90.27
C LEU A 359 9.42 -98.84 90.06
N HIS A 360 10.15 -98.55 91.15
CA HIS A 360 11.51 -97.99 91.04
C HIS A 360 12.53 -99.03 90.53
N ALA A 361 12.41 -100.30 90.95
CA ALA A 361 13.24 -101.37 90.41
C ALA A 361 12.98 -101.62 88.92
N ALA A 362 11.72 -101.54 88.47
CA ALA A 362 11.35 -101.70 87.07
C ALA A 362 11.95 -100.60 86.16
N TYR A 363 11.95 -99.34 86.62
CA TYR A 363 12.60 -98.25 85.87
C TYR A 363 14.13 -98.35 85.86
N PHE A 364 14.75 -98.81 86.95
CA PHE A 364 16.20 -99.05 87.00
C PHE A 364 16.64 -100.23 86.12
N PHE A 365 15.84 -101.30 86.04
CA PHE A 365 16.11 -102.44 85.15
C PHE A 365 15.90 -102.10 83.67
N LEU A 366 14.90 -101.27 83.33
CA LEU A 366 14.74 -100.75 81.97
C LEU A 366 15.89 -99.83 81.56
N ALA A 367 16.44 -99.04 82.48
CA ALA A 367 17.63 -98.22 82.23
C ALA A 367 18.92 -99.04 82.14
N MET A 368 19.08 -100.10 82.95
CA MET A 368 20.20 -101.05 82.84
C MET A 368 20.16 -101.84 81.51
N LEU A 369 18.98 -102.25 81.04
CA LEU A 369 18.82 -102.87 79.72
C LEU A 369 19.11 -101.89 78.57
N ALA A 370 18.78 -100.60 78.76
CA ALA A 370 19.19 -99.54 77.83
C ALA A 370 20.72 -99.27 77.84
N TYR A 371 21.44 -99.68 78.89
CA TYR A 371 22.89 -99.50 79.02
C TYR A 371 23.71 -100.76 78.63
N SER A 372 23.09 -101.94 78.46
CA SER A 372 23.82 -103.21 78.24
C SER A 372 23.85 -103.75 76.80
N PHE A 373 23.10 -103.20 75.85
CA PHE A 373 23.21 -103.61 74.41
C PHE A 373 23.31 -102.42 73.45
N LEU A 374 23.81 -101.31 73.98
CA LEU A 374 24.67 -100.39 73.27
C LEU A 374 26.11 -100.98 73.20
N GLN A 375 26.20 -102.22 72.69
CA GLN A 375 27.42 -102.92 72.30
C GLN A 375 27.28 -103.42 70.86
#